data_AF-A0A0K0FDZ1-F1
#
_entry.id   AF-A0A0K0FDZ1-F1
#
_cell.length_a   1.000
_cell.length_b   1.000
_cell.length_c   1.000
_cell.angle_alpha   90.00
_cell.angle_beta   90.00
_cell.angle_gamma   90.00
#
_symmetry.space_group_name_H-M   'P 1'
#
loop_
_entity.id
_entity.type
_entity.pdbx_description
1 polymer ?
#
loop_
_entity_poly.entity_id
_entity_poly.type
_entity_poly.pdbx_seq_one_letter_code
_entity_poly.pdbx_strand_id
1 'polypeptide(L)'
;MAVIESTINLSTKKFIFICILTTIIANTSWNIIINTIRHTDFCNYKWINENIKKNYLKCNIQKGILPKNGGLDIKKVNDDFPFMDTQVLDISQYSGNRDDVIYQPLIKTTNDFAFSENEAKAVLIASKNSRERGNFKKAQAIIENALLKSPLHTDILMEYGIILEKEETGIILADTIYTKVLNYNPYHSEALIRRQRTLPIVQKYDDKILKALYYKRDEFYKIRKNIGAFRRALKECYFQHVYHTVALEGNTMSYLQTRMFLETGRAIGGKSIFEHNEILGLDAALRFLNQSKISLGGIGLPEILQIHHKVMAYVDPENAGKVRKVQVYVGGFTPPAPQYIDCEMKNFIEWLNDYDTLQMDPVELAAIAHYKLVFIHPFVDGNGRTARLLMNLILSRSGFPPIIIPLEERLNYYKTLKEANDGDLRPFIRFIIQQTDKTLQYFIDTTATNLEKDELKESQLIH
;
A
#
# COMPACT_ATOMS: atom_id res chain seq x y z
N MET A 1 -25.70 18.69 47.75
CA MET A 1 -25.10 20.02 47.94
C MET A 1 -26.21 21.06 48.03
N ALA A 2 -27.01 21.03 49.09
CA ALA A 2 -28.16 21.94 49.30
C ALA A 2 -28.02 22.77 50.60
N VAL A 3 -26.78 22.99 51.07
CA VAL A 3 -26.50 23.80 52.29
C VAL A 3 -25.28 24.74 52.10
N ILE A 4 -24.88 25.06 50.85
CA ILE A 4 -23.81 26.06 50.61
C ILE A 4 -24.22 26.99 49.47
N GLU A 5 -25.32 27.73 49.65
CA GLU A 5 -25.76 28.73 48.65
C GLU A 5 -25.82 30.18 49.17
N SER A 6 -25.47 30.45 50.43
CA SER A 6 -25.68 31.79 51.03
C SER A 6 -24.43 32.64 51.28
N THR A 7 -23.21 32.26 50.87
CA THR A 7 -21.99 33.03 51.22
C THR A 7 -20.91 33.05 50.14
N ILE A 8 -21.28 33.27 48.87
CA ILE A 8 -20.29 33.52 47.81
C ILE A 8 -20.71 34.76 47.02
N ASN A 9 -19.99 35.87 47.24
CA ASN A 9 -20.17 37.16 46.60
C ASN A 9 -20.11 37.03 45.06
N LEU A 10 -20.89 37.83 44.33
CA LEU A 10 -21.02 37.79 42.87
C LEU A 10 -19.67 37.96 42.15
N SER A 11 -18.74 38.69 42.76
CA SER A 11 -17.35 38.83 42.30
C SER A 11 -16.59 37.50 42.31
N THR A 12 -16.75 36.71 43.39
CA THR A 12 -16.11 35.40 43.55
C THR A 12 -16.72 34.37 42.59
N LYS A 13 -18.04 34.44 42.33
CA LYS A 13 -18.70 33.61 41.30
C LYS A 13 -18.17 33.91 39.89
N LYS A 14 -17.96 35.19 39.55
CA LYS A 14 -17.33 35.59 38.27
C LYS A 14 -15.88 35.12 38.17
N PHE A 15 -15.11 35.20 39.25
CA PHE A 15 -13.73 34.73 39.27
C PHE A 15 -13.63 33.20 39.10
N ILE A 16 -14.47 32.44 39.80
CA ILE A 16 -14.57 30.98 39.64
C ILE A 16 -15.00 30.62 38.21
N PHE A 17 -15.97 31.34 37.63
CA PHE A 17 -16.41 31.09 36.26
C PHE A 17 -15.30 31.40 35.24
N ILE A 18 -14.55 32.49 35.42
CA ILE A 18 -13.38 32.80 34.57
C ILE A 18 -12.29 31.76 34.74
N CYS A 19 -11.99 31.30 35.96
CA CYS A 19 -11.02 30.22 36.19
C CYS A 19 -11.47 28.90 35.58
N ILE A 20 -12.76 28.54 35.67
CA ILE A 20 -13.30 27.34 35.02
C ILE A 20 -13.23 27.50 33.50
N LEU A 21 -13.56 28.67 32.95
CA LEU A 21 -13.51 28.93 31.52
C LEU A 21 -12.06 28.93 31.00
N THR A 22 -11.09 29.51 31.72
CA THR A 22 -9.67 29.46 31.37
C THR A 22 -9.09 28.07 31.55
N THR A 23 -9.56 27.28 32.53
CA THR A 23 -9.16 25.87 32.70
C THR A 23 -9.78 25.00 31.60
N ILE A 24 -11.01 25.26 31.17
CA ILE A 24 -11.64 24.57 30.04
C ILE A 24 -10.95 24.97 28.74
N ILE A 25 -10.66 26.25 28.51
CA ILE A 25 -9.91 26.72 27.34
C ILE A 25 -8.48 26.19 27.35
N ALA A 26 -7.83 26.12 28.52
CA ALA A 26 -6.52 25.51 28.66
C ALA A 26 -6.59 24.00 28.43
N ASN A 27 -7.59 23.27 28.92
CA ASN A 27 -7.73 21.83 28.67
C ASN A 27 -8.17 21.51 27.24
N THR A 28 -9.00 22.34 26.60
CA THR A 28 -9.37 22.15 25.19
C THR A 28 -8.21 22.50 24.28
N SER A 29 -7.49 23.60 24.55
CA SER A 29 -6.28 23.97 23.81
C SER A 29 -5.14 22.98 24.07
N TRP A 30 -4.99 22.46 25.29
CA TRP A 30 -3.99 21.45 25.64
C TRP A 30 -4.36 20.06 25.10
N ASN A 31 -5.65 19.69 25.02
CA ASN A 31 -6.08 18.48 24.31
C ASN A 31 -5.98 18.62 22.79
N ILE A 32 -6.20 19.82 22.23
CA ILE A 32 -5.95 20.10 20.81
C ILE A 32 -4.46 20.08 20.51
N ILE A 33 -3.61 20.63 21.39
CA ILE A 33 -2.15 20.59 21.25
C ILE A 33 -1.61 19.18 21.50
N ILE A 34 -2.11 18.43 22.49
CA ILE A 34 -1.77 17.02 22.69
C ILE A 34 -2.29 16.15 21.54
N ASN A 35 -3.47 16.39 20.98
CA ASN A 35 -3.92 15.67 19.78
C ASN A 35 -3.05 16.05 18.58
N THR A 36 -2.72 17.33 18.39
CA THR A 36 -1.82 17.78 17.31
C THR A 36 -0.40 17.19 17.47
N ILE A 37 0.08 17.01 18.71
CA ILE A 37 1.38 16.39 19.02
C ILE A 37 1.32 14.85 19.00
N ARG A 38 0.16 14.24 19.28
CA ARG A 38 -0.07 12.78 19.13
C ARG A 38 -0.31 12.38 17.67
N HIS A 39 -0.74 13.31 16.82
CA HIS A 39 -0.91 13.08 15.38
C HIS A 39 0.41 13.18 14.59
N THR A 40 1.49 13.68 15.19
CA THR A 40 2.83 13.70 14.54
C THR A 40 3.62 12.39 14.67
N ASP A 41 3.05 11.35 15.28
CA ASP A 41 3.65 10.01 15.29
C ASP A 41 3.10 9.15 14.15
N PHE A 42 3.69 9.26 12.97
CA PHE A 42 3.56 8.29 11.86
C PHE A 42 4.06 6.87 12.20
N CYS A 43 4.36 6.60 13.49
CA CYS A 43 4.60 5.28 14.06
C CYS A 43 3.32 4.58 14.58
N ASN A 44 2.13 5.17 14.41
CA ASN A 44 0.87 4.57 14.85
C ASN A 44 0.36 3.41 13.97
N TYR A 45 1.10 2.96 12.96
CA TYR A 45 0.85 1.67 12.29
C TYR A 45 1.30 0.49 13.16
N LYS A 46 0.73 0.39 14.37
CA LYS A 46 0.96 -0.65 15.38
C LYS A 46 0.52 -2.06 14.96
N TRP A 47 0.15 -2.25 13.69
CA TRP A 47 -0.25 -3.55 13.16
C TRP A 47 0.92 -4.36 12.60
N ILE A 48 1.94 -3.71 12.01
CA ILE A 48 3.02 -4.45 11.33
C ILE A 48 4.06 -5.02 12.31
N ASN A 49 4.30 -4.38 13.47
CA ASN A 49 5.34 -4.87 14.40
C ASN A 49 4.81 -5.84 15.48
N GLU A 50 3.53 -5.80 15.85
CA GLU A 50 2.99 -6.72 16.88
C GLU A 50 2.35 -7.98 16.33
N ASN A 51 1.60 -7.93 15.21
CA ASN A 51 0.94 -9.13 14.68
C ASN A 51 1.89 -10.04 13.91
N ILE A 52 2.91 -9.48 13.23
CA ILE A 52 3.95 -10.29 12.59
C ILE A 52 4.82 -10.98 13.66
N LYS A 53 5.20 -10.29 14.75
CA LYS A 53 5.94 -10.91 15.87
C LYS A 53 5.08 -11.89 16.69
N LYS A 54 3.81 -11.57 16.99
CA LYS A 54 2.93 -12.46 17.77
C LYS A 54 2.55 -13.72 16.99
N ASN A 55 2.34 -13.65 15.67
CA ASN A 55 2.01 -14.84 14.88
C ASN A 55 3.24 -15.70 14.53
N TYR A 56 4.45 -15.13 14.47
CA TYR A 56 5.69 -15.92 14.38
C TYR A 56 6.10 -16.58 15.70
N LEU A 57 5.89 -15.93 16.86
CA LEU A 57 6.24 -16.53 18.17
C LEU A 57 5.16 -17.43 18.77
N LYS A 58 3.85 -17.20 18.53
CA LYS A 58 2.81 -18.10 19.07
C LYS A 58 2.73 -19.45 18.35
N CYS A 59 3.21 -19.55 17.11
CA CYS A 59 3.16 -20.80 16.34
C CYS A 59 4.38 -21.72 16.56
N ASN A 60 5.49 -21.21 17.11
CA ASN A 60 6.66 -22.03 17.49
C ASN A 60 6.65 -22.52 18.95
N ILE A 61 5.61 -22.20 19.72
CA ILE A 61 5.35 -22.85 21.03
C ILE A 61 4.53 -24.15 20.85
N GLN A 62 3.96 -24.38 19.66
CA GLN A 62 3.27 -25.64 19.29
C GLN A 62 4.13 -26.62 18.46
N LYS A 63 5.37 -26.27 18.11
CA LYS A 63 6.36 -27.21 17.58
C LYS A 63 7.46 -27.40 18.61
N GLY A 64 7.31 -28.47 19.39
CA GLY A 64 8.14 -28.77 20.54
C GLY A 64 9.63 -28.84 20.22
N ILE A 65 10.39 -27.89 20.77
CA ILE A 65 11.81 -28.04 21.09
C ILE A 65 12.03 -27.22 22.36
N LEU A 66 12.06 -27.88 23.52
CA LEU A 66 12.90 -27.63 24.71
C LEU A 66 12.60 -28.71 25.76
N PRO A 67 13.59 -29.15 26.57
CA PRO A 67 13.57 -30.42 27.27
C PRO A 67 12.62 -30.43 28.47
N LYS A 68 11.95 -31.58 28.66
CA LYS A 68 11.15 -31.92 29.83
C LYS A 68 12.01 -31.88 31.11
N ASN A 69 11.55 -31.15 32.12
CA ASN A 69 11.71 -31.50 33.53
C ASN A 69 10.54 -30.91 34.32
N GLY A 70 9.91 -31.75 35.16
CA GLY A 70 8.87 -31.35 36.11
C GLY A 70 7.47 -31.80 35.72
N GLY A 71 7.03 -32.93 36.29
CA GLY A 71 5.75 -33.56 35.98
C GLY A 71 4.53 -32.93 36.65
N LEU A 72 3.36 -33.28 36.11
CA LEU A 72 2.13 -33.46 36.86
C LEU A 72 1.18 -34.35 36.06
N ASP A 73 0.78 -35.42 36.73
CA ASP A 73 0.00 -36.57 36.29
C ASP A 73 -1.47 -36.32 36.64
N ILE A 74 -2.38 -36.23 35.65
CA ILE A 74 -3.81 -36.48 35.87
C ILE A 74 -4.38 -37.24 34.66
N LYS A 75 -4.75 -38.48 34.96
CA LYS A 75 -5.41 -39.51 34.14
C LYS A 75 -6.87 -39.18 33.79
N LYS A 76 -7.30 -39.78 32.66
CA LYS A 76 -8.68 -40.14 32.23
C LYS A 76 -9.56 -38.94 31.82
N VAL A 77 -10.12 -38.90 30.61
CA VAL A 77 -11.25 -39.73 30.17
C VAL A 77 -11.14 -40.09 28.66
N ASN A 78 -11.09 -41.41 28.43
CA ASN A 78 -11.49 -42.21 27.26
C ASN A 78 -13.03 -42.10 27.07
N ASP A 79 -13.71 -42.19 25.93
CA ASP A 79 -13.57 -42.97 24.70
C ASP A 79 -14.48 -42.32 23.63
N ASP A 80 -14.14 -42.45 22.34
CA ASP A 80 -15.06 -42.84 21.23
C ASP A 80 -14.34 -42.67 19.87
N PHE A 81 -13.82 -43.79 19.36
CA PHE A 81 -13.46 -44.08 17.95
C PHE A 81 -14.70 -44.76 17.26
N PRO A 82 -14.75 -45.19 15.96
CA PRO A 82 -13.65 -45.50 14.99
C PRO A 82 -13.95 -45.23 13.47
N PHE A 83 -12.92 -45.16 12.60
CA PHE A 83 -12.57 -45.99 11.40
C PHE A 83 -12.29 -45.03 10.21
N MET A 84 -11.38 -45.17 9.23
CA MET A 84 -10.26 -46.09 8.94
C MET A 84 -9.40 -45.50 7.79
N ASP A 85 -8.12 -45.88 7.79
CA ASP A 85 -7.20 -46.18 6.68
C ASP A 85 -6.89 -45.19 5.54
N THR A 86 -5.62 -44.81 5.57
CA THR A 86 -4.72 -44.48 4.46
C THR A 86 -4.72 -45.53 3.33
N GLN A 87 -4.91 -45.08 2.09
CA GLN A 87 -4.20 -45.64 0.93
C GLN A 87 -3.72 -44.54 -0.01
N VAL A 88 -2.44 -44.65 -0.32
CA VAL A 88 -1.66 -43.91 -1.31
C VAL A 88 -2.22 -44.19 -2.71
N LEU A 89 -2.46 -43.14 -3.50
CA LEU A 89 -2.67 -43.26 -4.94
C LEU A 89 -1.60 -42.42 -5.67
N ASP A 90 -0.70 -43.19 -6.27
CA ASP A 90 0.34 -42.82 -7.23
C ASP A 90 -0.31 -42.29 -8.51
N ILE A 91 0.05 -41.08 -8.94
CA ILE A 91 -0.23 -40.56 -10.27
C ILE A 91 1.09 -40.12 -10.89
N SER A 92 1.98 -41.10 -11.09
CA SER A 92 2.90 -41.08 -12.22
C SER A 92 2.17 -41.59 -13.46
N GLN A 93 1.74 -40.68 -14.34
CA GLN A 93 1.50 -40.86 -15.79
C GLN A 93 0.62 -39.73 -16.34
N TYR A 94 1.21 -38.58 -16.67
CA TYR A 94 0.77 -37.75 -17.79
C TYR A 94 1.99 -37.01 -18.35
N SER A 95 2.68 -37.69 -19.27
CA SER A 95 3.67 -37.09 -20.16
C SER A 95 2.95 -36.49 -21.37
N GLY A 96 3.07 -35.19 -21.58
CA GLY A 96 2.63 -34.50 -22.78
C GLY A 96 3.41 -33.21 -22.98
N ASN A 97 4.50 -33.31 -23.75
CA ASN A 97 5.35 -32.19 -24.17
C ASN A 97 4.55 -30.99 -24.70
N ARG A 98 4.75 -29.83 -24.09
CA ARG A 98 4.80 -28.53 -24.79
C ARG A 98 5.92 -27.71 -24.16
N ASP A 99 6.78 -27.19 -25.02
CA ASP A 99 7.93 -26.36 -24.67
C ASP A 99 7.48 -25.02 -24.10
N ASP A 100 7.19 -24.99 -22.80
CA ASP A 100 7.13 -23.75 -22.03
C ASP A 100 8.57 -23.34 -21.69
N VAL A 101 9.09 -22.37 -22.42
CA VAL A 101 10.26 -21.59 -21.99
C VAL A 101 9.83 -20.73 -20.81
N ILE A 102 9.73 -21.37 -19.64
CA ILE A 102 9.62 -20.71 -18.36
C ILE A 102 10.96 -20.02 -18.14
N TYR A 103 10.98 -18.69 -18.12
CA TYR A 103 12.03 -17.94 -17.45
C TYR A 103 11.96 -18.29 -15.96
N GLN A 104 12.53 -19.42 -15.57
CA GLN A 104 12.86 -19.69 -14.19
C GLN A 104 13.97 -18.71 -13.82
N PRO A 105 13.80 -17.82 -12.82
CA PRO A 105 14.99 -17.31 -12.17
C PRO A 105 15.67 -18.54 -11.58
N LEU A 106 16.89 -18.82 -12.03
CA LEU A 106 17.81 -19.77 -11.40
C LEU A 106 17.94 -19.40 -9.92
N ILE A 107 17.02 -19.90 -9.10
CA ILE A 107 17.27 -20.07 -7.68
C ILE A 107 18.13 -21.32 -7.62
N LYS A 108 19.44 -21.13 -7.79
CA LYS A 108 20.44 -22.12 -7.41
C LYS A 108 20.20 -22.44 -5.93
N THR A 109 19.62 -23.60 -5.66
CA THR A 109 19.47 -24.13 -4.32
C THR A 109 20.86 -24.46 -3.77
N THR A 110 21.24 -23.70 -2.74
CA THR A 110 22.08 -24.06 -1.59
C THR A 110 23.52 -24.52 -1.84
N ASN A 111 24.46 -23.74 -1.28
CA ASN A 111 25.86 -24.05 -0.90
C ASN A 111 27.06 -23.52 -1.70
N ASP A 112 26.92 -22.54 -2.58
CA ASP A 112 28.09 -21.80 -3.11
C ASP A 112 28.01 -20.30 -2.75
N PHE A 113 28.87 -19.90 -1.80
CA PHE A 113 29.08 -18.54 -1.25
C PHE A 113 27.97 -17.95 -0.36
N ALA A 114 27.82 -18.48 0.85
CA ALA A 114 27.29 -17.65 1.94
C ALA A 114 28.25 -16.47 2.12
N PHE A 115 27.79 -15.24 1.86
CA PHE A 115 28.54 -14.02 2.10
C PHE A 115 29.01 -14.01 3.56
N SER A 116 30.29 -14.30 3.76
CA SER A 116 30.80 -14.57 5.11
C SER A 116 30.84 -13.29 5.93
N GLU A 117 30.68 -13.41 7.25
CA GLU A 117 30.89 -12.29 8.18
C GLU A 117 32.25 -11.58 7.96
N ASN A 118 33.26 -12.31 7.50
CA ASN A 118 34.56 -11.74 7.17
C ASN A 118 34.52 -10.91 5.87
N GLU A 119 33.78 -11.35 4.86
CA GLU A 119 33.52 -10.57 3.65
C GLU A 119 32.72 -9.30 3.97
N ALA A 120 31.71 -9.40 4.84
CA ALA A 120 30.92 -8.26 5.31
C ALA A 120 31.82 -7.21 5.97
N LYS A 121 32.68 -7.63 6.90
CA LYS A 121 33.64 -6.75 7.58
C LYS A 121 34.62 -6.11 6.60
N ALA A 122 35.16 -6.87 5.65
CA ALA A 122 36.08 -6.36 4.65
C ALA A 122 35.42 -5.29 3.75
N VAL A 123 34.19 -5.52 3.31
CA VAL A 123 33.38 -4.56 2.55
C VAL A 123 33.14 -3.29 3.36
N LEU A 124 32.73 -3.43 4.63
CA LEU A 124 32.46 -2.29 5.52
C LEU A 124 33.71 -1.45 5.74
N ILE A 125 34.86 -2.08 5.99
CA ILE A 125 36.15 -1.37 6.12
C ILE A 125 36.51 -0.65 4.82
N ALA A 126 36.39 -1.32 3.67
CA ALA A 126 36.69 -0.73 2.36
C ALA A 126 35.78 0.46 2.03
N SER A 127 34.50 0.36 2.35
CA SER A 127 33.52 1.42 2.18
C SER A 127 33.81 2.61 3.08
N LYS A 128 33.99 2.38 4.39
CA LYS A 128 34.32 3.42 5.39
C LYS A 128 35.60 4.16 5.02
N ASN A 129 36.67 3.44 4.69
CA ASN A 129 37.93 4.03 4.23
C ASN A 129 37.74 4.88 2.95
N SER A 130 36.91 4.43 2.01
CA SER A 130 36.62 5.20 0.79
C SER A 130 35.82 6.46 1.09
N ARG A 131 34.85 6.36 2.00
CA ARG A 131 34.02 7.48 2.47
C ARG A 131 34.85 8.52 3.23
N GLU A 132 35.72 8.10 4.16
CA GLU A 132 36.62 8.98 4.92
C GLU A 132 37.61 9.72 4.03
N ARG A 133 38.02 9.10 2.91
CA ARG A 133 38.84 9.75 1.86
C ARG A 133 38.03 10.68 0.94
N GLY A 134 36.74 10.87 1.18
CA GLY A 134 35.87 11.72 0.37
C GLY A 134 35.32 11.07 -0.91
N ASN A 135 35.59 9.78 -1.15
CA ASN A 135 35.19 9.07 -2.38
C ASN A 135 33.84 8.35 -2.21
N PHE A 136 32.76 9.11 -2.08
CA PHE A 136 31.42 8.58 -1.80
C PHE A 136 30.84 7.69 -2.89
N LYS A 137 31.04 8.03 -4.18
CA LYS A 137 30.59 7.18 -5.30
C LYS A 137 31.21 5.77 -5.25
N LYS A 138 32.49 5.70 -4.87
CA LYS A 138 33.20 4.43 -4.70
C LYS A 138 32.66 3.67 -3.49
N ALA A 139 32.45 4.35 -2.36
CA ALA A 139 31.85 3.75 -1.16
C ALA A 139 30.46 3.18 -1.46
N GLN A 140 29.62 3.94 -2.17
CA GLN A 140 28.29 3.52 -2.60
C GLN A 140 28.35 2.26 -3.48
N ALA A 141 29.17 2.26 -4.52
CA ALA A 141 29.31 1.11 -5.42
C ALA A 141 29.81 -0.16 -4.68
N ILE A 142 30.70 -0.01 -3.70
CA ILE A 142 31.15 -1.14 -2.86
C ILE A 142 29.97 -1.73 -2.07
N ILE A 143 29.17 -0.87 -1.45
CA ILE A 143 28.02 -1.28 -0.63
C ILE A 143 26.88 -1.87 -1.47
N GLU A 144 26.56 -1.27 -2.60
CA GLU A 144 25.52 -1.80 -3.51
C GLU A 144 25.87 -3.20 -4.00
N ASN A 145 27.12 -3.45 -4.38
CA ASN A 145 27.58 -4.79 -4.73
C ASN A 145 27.47 -5.80 -3.57
N ALA A 146 27.67 -5.35 -2.34
CA ALA A 146 27.49 -6.20 -1.15
C ALA A 146 26.02 -6.48 -0.85
N LEU A 147 25.13 -5.50 -1.04
CA LEU A 147 23.69 -5.66 -0.86
C LEU A 147 23.07 -6.62 -1.89
N LEU A 148 23.65 -6.75 -3.08
CA LEU A 148 23.24 -7.79 -4.04
C LEU A 148 23.47 -9.21 -3.50
N LYS A 149 24.52 -9.40 -2.68
CA LYS A 149 24.85 -10.69 -2.06
C LYS A 149 24.15 -10.91 -0.73
N SER A 150 24.06 -9.87 0.09
CA SER A 150 23.44 -9.90 1.42
C SER A 150 22.51 -8.69 1.63
N PRO A 151 21.27 -8.76 1.09
CA PRO A 151 20.36 -7.61 1.04
C PRO A 151 19.75 -7.22 2.39
N LEU A 152 19.89 -8.08 3.41
CA LEU A 152 19.31 -7.90 4.74
C LEU A 152 20.35 -7.69 5.84
N HIS A 153 21.65 -7.61 5.49
CA HIS A 153 22.70 -7.41 6.49
C HIS A 153 22.59 -6.01 7.12
N THR A 154 22.35 -5.94 8.43
CA THR A 154 22.06 -4.69 9.14
C THR A 154 23.18 -3.68 9.01
N ASP A 155 24.44 -4.08 9.20
CA ASP A 155 25.56 -3.12 9.20
C ASP A 155 25.87 -2.56 7.81
N ILE A 156 25.68 -3.36 6.76
CA ILE A 156 25.84 -2.93 5.36
C ILE A 156 24.74 -1.95 4.99
N LEU A 157 23.49 -2.25 5.36
CA LEU A 157 22.36 -1.33 5.20
C LEU A 157 22.61 -0.03 5.99
N MET A 158 23.12 -0.11 7.21
CA MET A 158 23.45 1.09 7.99
C MET A 158 24.49 1.96 7.29
N GLU A 159 25.60 1.38 6.82
CA GLU A 159 26.61 2.12 6.07
C GLU A 159 26.04 2.72 4.78
N TYR A 160 25.14 1.99 4.09
CA TYR A 160 24.44 2.52 2.92
C TYR A 160 23.62 3.77 3.25
N GLY A 161 22.82 3.74 4.31
CA GLY A 161 22.05 4.89 4.76
C GLY A 161 22.94 6.10 5.04
N ILE A 162 24.09 5.89 5.70
CA ILE A 162 25.06 6.96 6.02
C ILE A 162 25.61 7.60 4.74
N ILE A 163 25.90 6.81 3.72
CA ILE A 163 26.37 7.31 2.43
C ILE A 163 25.28 8.16 1.76
N LEU A 164 24.03 7.72 1.82
CA LEU A 164 22.88 8.43 1.24
C LEU A 164 22.56 9.76 1.92
N GLU A 165 22.77 9.87 3.24
CA GLU A 165 22.55 11.14 3.97
C GLU A 165 23.43 12.30 3.50
N LYS A 166 24.51 12.04 2.74
CA LYS A 166 25.36 13.13 2.22
C LYS A 166 24.62 14.00 1.20
N GLU A 167 23.76 13.40 0.39
CA GLU A 167 22.98 14.12 -0.60
C GLU A 167 21.71 14.63 0.08
N GLU A 168 21.39 15.93 -0.07
CA GLU A 168 20.16 16.50 0.52
C GLU A 168 18.90 15.75 0.07
N THR A 169 18.91 15.23 -1.15
CA THR A 169 17.85 14.39 -1.73
C THR A 169 17.83 12.96 -1.18
N GLY A 170 18.94 12.50 -0.59
CA GLY A 170 19.13 11.14 -0.10
C GLY A 170 18.61 10.89 1.32
N ILE A 171 18.24 11.94 2.07
CA ILE A 171 17.76 11.82 3.46
C ILE A 171 16.52 10.94 3.57
N ILE A 172 15.58 11.06 2.63
CA ILE A 172 14.35 10.27 2.61
C ILE A 172 14.68 8.78 2.42
N LEU A 173 15.59 8.47 1.51
CA LEU A 173 16.02 7.10 1.26
C LEU A 173 16.82 6.55 2.45
N ALA A 174 17.68 7.36 3.05
CA ALA A 174 18.43 7.00 4.25
C ALA A 174 17.49 6.64 5.41
N ASP A 175 16.43 7.41 5.62
CA ASP A 175 15.43 7.12 6.65
C ASP A 175 14.68 5.80 6.41
N THR A 176 14.33 5.50 5.15
CA THR A 176 13.77 4.19 4.77
C THR A 176 14.75 3.07 5.10
N ILE A 177 16.04 3.26 4.83
CA ILE A 177 17.09 2.28 5.16
C ILE A 177 17.24 2.10 6.67
N TYR A 178 17.23 3.16 7.48
CA TYR A 178 17.27 3.06 8.94
C TYR A 178 16.04 2.37 9.50
N THR A 179 14.87 2.67 8.95
CA THR A 179 13.62 1.98 9.31
C THR A 179 13.72 0.49 9.00
N LYS A 180 14.27 0.13 7.83
CA LYS A 180 14.53 -1.27 7.46
C LYS A 180 15.47 -1.94 8.46
N VAL A 181 16.58 -1.31 8.81
CA VAL A 181 17.53 -1.85 9.82
C VAL A 181 16.83 -2.11 11.15
N LEU A 182 16.00 -1.18 11.63
CA LEU A 182 15.27 -1.32 12.89
C LEU A 182 14.18 -2.39 12.85
N ASN A 183 13.63 -2.70 11.68
CA ASN A 183 12.67 -3.81 11.55
C ASN A 183 13.35 -5.16 11.75
N TYR A 184 14.60 -5.32 11.29
CA TYR A 184 15.40 -6.54 11.50
C TYR A 184 16.11 -6.58 12.87
N ASN A 185 16.66 -5.46 13.31
CA ASN A 185 17.31 -5.29 14.61
C ASN A 185 16.76 -4.05 15.34
N PRO A 186 15.70 -4.21 16.14
CA PRO A 186 15.03 -3.10 16.84
C PRO A 186 15.92 -2.33 17.84
N TYR A 187 17.01 -2.95 18.30
CA TYR A 187 17.91 -2.38 19.30
C TYR A 187 19.19 -1.82 18.70
N HIS A 188 19.26 -1.67 17.37
CA HIS A 188 20.43 -1.12 16.70
C HIS A 188 20.64 0.37 17.07
N SER A 189 21.59 0.65 17.95
CA SER A 189 21.83 1.97 18.55
C SER A 189 22.03 3.10 17.53
N GLU A 190 22.92 2.90 16.56
CA GLU A 190 23.21 3.92 15.53
C GLU A 190 21.98 4.21 14.65
N ALA A 191 21.18 3.19 14.35
CA ALA A 191 19.97 3.33 13.52
C ALA A 191 18.90 4.14 14.26
N LEU A 192 18.75 3.92 15.58
CA LEU A 192 17.83 4.70 16.42
C LEU A 192 18.22 6.19 16.44
N ILE A 193 19.49 6.49 16.68
CA ILE A 193 20.00 7.87 16.76
C ILE A 193 19.80 8.60 15.43
N ARG A 194 20.16 7.94 14.31
CA ARG A 194 20.03 8.56 12.98
C ARG A 194 18.57 8.74 12.60
N ARG A 195 17.73 7.73 12.84
CA ARG A 195 16.29 7.83 12.57
C ARG A 195 15.63 8.94 13.39
N GLN A 196 16.03 9.13 14.65
CA GLN A 196 15.53 10.24 15.47
C GLN A 196 15.83 11.60 14.83
N ARG A 197 16.95 11.72 14.10
CA ARG A 197 17.30 12.94 13.36
C ARG A 197 16.59 13.05 12.00
N THR A 198 16.49 11.96 11.24
CA THR A 198 15.92 11.99 9.87
C THR A 198 14.40 12.05 9.88
N LEU A 199 13.74 11.42 10.85
CA LEU A 199 12.28 11.33 10.92
C LEU A 199 11.56 12.68 10.82
N PRO A 200 11.87 13.73 11.62
CA PRO A 200 11.17 15.01 11.52
C PRO A 200 11.40 15.72 10.18
N ILE A 201 12.56 15.51 9.54
CA ILE A 201 12.86 16.07 8.21
C ILE A 201 11.98 15.40 7.16
N VAL A 202 11.87 14.07 7.24
CA VAL A 202 11.05 13.26 6.33
C VAL A 202 9.56 13.56 6.50
N GLN A 203 9.08 13.71 7.73
CA GLN A 203 7.69 14.12 8.00
C GLN A 203 7.38 15.49 7.39
N LYS A 204 8.25 16.48 7.59
CA LYS A 204 8.10 17.80 6.98
C LYS A 204 8.10 17.75 5.44
N TYR A 205 8.85 16.83 4.85
CA TYR A 205 8.84 16.59 3.41
C TYR A 205 7.51 15.99 2.95
N ASP A 206 7.01 14.98 3.66
CA ASP A 206 5.73 14.32 3.37
C ASP A 206 4.56 15.32 3.47
N ASP A 207 4.54 16.15 4.50
CA ASP A 207 3.57 17.24 4.66
C ASP A 207 3.62 18.24 3.49
N LYS A 208 4.83 18.57 3.02
CA LYS A 208 5.03 19.50 1.92
C LYS A 208 4.49 18.95 0.60
N ILE A 209 4.74 17.68 0.29
CA ILE A 209 4.23 17.07 -0.96
C ILE A 209 2.71 16.92 -0.92
N LEU A 210 2.13 16.57 0.24
CA LEU A 210 0.68 16.53 0.42
C LEU A 210 0.08 17.92 0.21
N LYS A 211 0.62 18.96 0.87
CA LYS A 211 0.13 20.33 0.70
C LYS A 211 0.17 20.80 -0.77
N ALA A 212 1.21 20.46 -1.50
CA ALA A 212 1.32 20.76 -2.93
C ALA A 212 0.25 20.01 -3.76
N LEU A 213 -0.02 18.74 -3.43
CA LEU A 213 -1.06 17.94 -4.07
C LEU A 213 -2.46 18.58 -3.88
N TYR A 214 -2.77 19.04 -2.66
CA TYR A 214 -4.05 19.71 -2.38
C TYR A 214 -4.23 21.00 -3.14
N TYR A 215 -3.17 21.79 -3.30
CA TYR A 215 -3.21 22.99 -4.15
C TYR A 215 -3.60 22.62 -5.59
N LYS A 216 -3.01 21.58 -6.17
CA LYS A 216 -3.37 21.10 -7.51
C LYS A 216 -4.80 20.54 -7.58
N ARG A 217 -5.25 19.84 -6.55
CA ARG A 217 -6.64 19.36 -6.47
C ARG A 217 -7.62 20.53 -6.51
N ASP A 218 -7.32 21.60 -5.79
CA ASP A 218 -8.16 22.80 -5.76
C ASP A 218 -8.15 23.52 -7.12
N GLU A 219 -7.01 23.55 -7.84
CA GLU A 219 -6.96 24.00 -9.24
C GLU A 219 -7.79 23.11 -10.17
N PHE A 220 -7.73 21.79 -10.00
CA PHE A 220 -8.56 20.85 -10.77
C PHE A 220 -10.06 21.12 -10.58
N TYR A 221 -10.51 21.52 -9.39
CA TYR A 221 -11.90 21.87 -9.16
C TYR A 221 -12.37 23.15 -9.86
N LYS A 222 -11.45 24.06 -10.19
CA LYS A 222 -11.78 25.29 -10.93
C LYS A 222 -12.08 25.02 -12.41
N ILE A 223 -11.66 23.86 -12.93
CA ILE A 223 -11.92 23.46 -14.31
C ILE A 223 -13.43 23.34 -14.56
N ARG A 224 -13.93 24.03 -15.58
CA ARG A 224 -15.34 23.92 -16.00
C ARG A 224 -15.61 22.54 -16.61
N LYS A 225 -16.35 21.71 -15.89
CA LYS A 225 -16.66 20.31 -16.28
C LYS A 225 -17.43 20.15 -17.60
N ASN A 226 -18.07 21.22 -18.09
CA ASN A 226 -18.84 21.21 -19.34
C ASN A 226 -18.02 21.45 -20.60
N ILE A 227 -16.72 21.77 -20.48
CA ILE A 227 -15.83 21.97 -21.62
C ILE A 227 -15.58 20.62 -22.32
N GLY A 228 -15.61 20.62 -23.66
CA GLY A 228 -15.36 19.42 -24.47
C GLY A 228 -13.98 18.80 -24.18
N ALA A 229 -12.96 19.61 -23.94
CA ALA A 229 -11.62 19.17 -23.53
C ALA A 229 -11.64 18.32 -22.26
N PHE A 230 -12.37 18.74 -21.22
CA PHE A 230 -12.46 17.99 -19.97
C PHE A 230 -13.15 16.63 -20.18
N ARG A 231 -14.24 16.59 -20.96
CA ARG A 231 -14.92 15.33 -21.31
C ARG A 231 -14.02 14.38 -22.11
N ARG A 232 -13.21 14.91 -23.03
CA ARG A 232 -12.21 14.13 -23.78
C ARG A 232 -11.15 13.57 -22.83
N ALA A 233 -10.62 14.39 -21.92
CA ALA A 233 -9.63 13.96 -20.93
C ALA A 233 -10.20 12.85 -20.02
N LEU A 234 -11.44 12.99 -19.54
CA LEU A 234 -12.10 11.95 -18.75
C LEU A 234 -12.26 10.64 -19.52
N LYS A 235 -12.68 10.71 -20.79
CA LYS A 235 -12.82 9.51 -21.65
C LYS A 235 -11.47 8.85 -21.90
N GLU A 236 -10.43 9.64 -22.10
CA GLU A 236 -9.06 9.13 -22.27
C GLU A 236 -8.56 8.45 -20.99
N CYS A 237 -8.72 9.09 -19.82
CA CYS A 237 -8.38 8.50 -18.53
C CYS A 237 -9.10 7.17 -18.27
N TYR A 238 -10.35 7.04 -18.72
CA TYR A 238 -11.10 5.79 -18.60
C TYR A 238 -10.39 4.63 -19.34
N PHE A 239 -10.04 4.83 -20.62
CA PHE A 239 -9.36 3.79 -21.39
C PHE A 239 -7.95 3.51 -20.89
N GLN A 240 -7.22 4.56 -20.50
CA GLN A 240 -5.89 4.45 -19.92
C GLN A 240 -5.92 3.64 -18.61
N HIS A 241 -6.91 3.91 -17.75
CA HIS A 241 -7.08 3.15 -16.51
C HIS A 241 -7.32 1.67 -16.79
N VAL A 242 -8.20 1.35 -17.76
CA VAL A 242 -8.44 -0.04 -18.15
C VAL A 242 -7.17 -0.71 -18.63
N TYR A 243 -6.51 -0.11 -19.62
CA TYR A 243 -5.30 -0.64 -20.23
C TYR A 243 -4.21 -0.89 -19.17
N HIS A 244 -3.86 0.12 -18.38
CA HIS A 244 -2.75 0.01 -17.45
C HIS A 244 -3.02 -1.01 -16.33
N THR A 245 -4.24 -1.06 -15.79
CA THR A 245 -4.52 -1.97 -14.67
C THR A 245 -4.58 -3.44 -15.09
N VAL A 246 -5.00 -3.79 -16.31
CA VAL A 246 -4.89 -5.17 -16.82
C VAL A 246 -3.46 -5.51 -17.26
N ALA A 247 -2.74 -4.55 -17.85
CA ALA A 247 -1.36 -4.76 -18.26
C ALA A 247 -0.41 -4.98 -17.08
N LEU A 248 -0.68 -4.36 -15.92
CA LEU A 248 0.04 -4.62 -14.66
C LEU A 248 -0.05 -6.09 -14.21
N GLU A 249 -1.12 -6.78 -14.57
CA GLU A 249 -1.34 -8.21 -14.29
C GLU A 249 -0.79 -9.12 -15.41
N GLY A 250 -0.28 -8.55 -16.51
CA GLY A 250 0.33 -9.30 -17.61
C GLY A 250 -0.48 -9.40 -18.89
N ASN A 251 -1.64 -8.73 -18.97
CA ASN A 251 -2.39 -8.63 -20.22
C ASN A 251 -1.53 -7.95 -21.32
N THR A 252 -1.49 -8.55 -22.51
CA THR A 252 -0.58 -8.16 -23.60
C THR A 252 -1.25 -7.28 -24.66
N MET A 253 -2.53 -6.93 -24.50
CA MET A 253 -3.19 -6.01 -25.43
C MET A 253 -2.56 -4.63 -25.36
N SER A 254 -2.30 -4.02 -26.52
CA SER A 254 -1.85 -2.64 -26.56
C SER A 254 -2.97 -1.68 -26.14
N TYR A 255 -2.59 -0.45 -25.80
CA TYR A 255 -3.54 0.61 -25.51
C TYR A 255 -4.57 0.80 -26.64
N LEU A 256 -4.11 0.84 -27.90
CA LEU A 256 -5.00 1.01 -29.05
C LEU A 256 -5.95 -0.18 -29.23
N GLN A 257 -5.47 -1.42 -29.03
CA GLN A 257 -6.31 -2.62 -29.08
C GLN A 257 -7.39 -2.60 -27.99
N THR A 258 -7.01 -2.26 -26.75
CA THR A 258 -7.92 -2.12 -25.61
C THR A 258 -9.00 -1.08 -25.89
N ARG A 259 -8.60 0.09 -26.39
CA ARG A 259 -9.53 1.16 -26.76
C ARG A 259 -10.47 0.74 -27.88
N MET A 260 -9.95 0.18 -28.97
CA MET A 260 -10.77 -0.30 -30.10
C MET A 260 -11.79 -1.34 -29.63
N PHE A 261 -11.37 -2.27 -28.77
CA PHE A 261 -12.25 -3.29 -28.22
C PHE A 261 -13.38 -2.67 -27.39
N LEU A 262 -13.07 -1.73 -26.49
CA LEU A 262 -14.08 -1.06 -25.66
C LEU A 262 -15.01 -0.13 -26.45
N GLU A 263 -14.50 0.53 -27.50
CA GLU A 263 -15.31 1.46 -28.33
C GLU A 263 -16.20 0.73 -29.33
N THR A 264 -15.72 -0.34 -29.94
CA THR A 264 -16.44 -1.04 -31.03
C THR A 264 -17.17 -2.31 -30.57
N GLY A 265 -16.80 -2.86 -29.42
CA GLY A 265 -17.27 -4.17 -28.94
C GLY A 265 -16.79 -5.35 -29.79
N ARG A 266 -15.85 -5.14 -30.72
CA ARG A 266 -15.35 -6.19 -31.62
C ARG A 266 -14.05 -6.80 -31.10
N ALA A 267 -14.00 -8.13 -31.06
CA ALA A 267 -12.81 -8.87 -30.64
C ALA A 267 -11.61 -8.58 -31.56
N ILE A 268 -10.42 -8.57 -30.96
CA ILE A 268 -9.13 -8.36 -31.62
C ILE A 268 -8.53 -9.72 -32.01
N GLY A 269 -8.30 -9.91 -33.31
CA GLY A 269 -7.69 -11.14 -33.83
C GLY A 269 -6.29 -11.37 -33.26
N GLY A 270 -5.96 -12.63 -32.95
CA GLY A 270 -4.65 -13.03 -32.44
C GLY A 270 -4.41 -12.74 -30.95
N LYS A 271 -5.43 -12.29 -30.21
CA LYS A 271 -5.38 -12.12 -28.74
C LYS A 271 -6.26 -13.15 -28.04
N SER A 272 -5.90 -13.47 -26.80
CA SER A 272 -6.64 -14.47 -26.02
C SER A 272 -8.04 -13.97 -25.66
N ILE A 273 -9.02 -14.87 -25.65
CA ILE A 273 -10.37 -14.57 -25.13
C ILE A 273 -10.28 -14.16 -23.66
N PHE A 274 -9.36 -14.77 -22.90
CA PHE A 274 -9.11 -14.42 -21.51
C PHE A 274 -8.75 -12.93 -21.36
N GLU A 275 -7.83 -12.43 -22.19
CA GLU A 275 -7.41 -11.02 -22.14
C GLU A 275 -8.56 -10.06 -22.48
N HIS A 276 -9.46 -10.43 -23.40
CA HIS A 276 -10.67 -9.67 -23.68
C HIS A 276 -11.61 -9.65 -22.48
N ASN A 277 -11.80 -10.80 -21.85
CA ASN A 277 -12.69 -10.96 -20.69
C ASN A 277 -12.18 -10.18 -19.47
N GLU A 278 -10.87 -10.08 -19.26
CA GLU A 278 -10.30 -9.20 -18.23
C GLU A 278 -10.64 -7.73 -18.46
N ILE A 279 -10.54 -7.26 -19.71
CA ILE A 279 -10.91 -5.90 -20.09
C ILE A 279 -12.40 -5.66 -19.88
N LEU A 280 -13.26 -6.61 -20.28
CA LEU A 280 -14.71 -6.52 -20.08
C LEU A 280 -15.10 -6.49 -18.59
N GLY A 281 -14.48 -7.35 -17.78
CA GLY A 281 -14.74 -7.40 -16.35
C GLY A 281 -14.38 -6.11 -15.65
N LEU A 282 -13.23 -5.53 -16.02
CA LEU A 282 -12.81 -4.27 -15.48
C LEU A 282 -13.67 -3.08 -15.97
N ASP A 283 -14.04 -3.02 -17.25
CA ASP A 283 -15.00 -2.03 -17.78
C ASP A 283 -16.33 -2.10 -17.02
N ALA A 284 -16.86 -3.31 -16.79
CA ALA A 284 -18.06 -3.52 -16.01
C ALA A 284 -17.91 -3.06 -14.56
N ALA A 285 -16.76 -3.28 -13.94
CA ALA A 285 -16.47 -2.85 -12.57
C ALA A 285 -16.37 -1.31 -12.47
N LEU A 286 -15.71 -0.65 -13.42
CA LEU A 286 -15.63 0.82 -13.45
C LEU A 286 -17.00 1.47 -13.69
N ARG A 287 -17.79 0.92 -14.61
CA ARG A 287 -19.18 1.38 -14.81
C ARG A 287 -20.00 1.20 -13.54
N PHE A 288 -19.85 0.07 -12.86
CA PHE A 288 -20.49 -0.17 -11.57
C PHE A 288 -20.09 0.93 -10.56
N LEU A 289 -18.81 1.21 -10.37
CA LEU A 289 -18.35 2.27 -9.45
C LEU A 289 -18.89 3.66 -9.80
N ASN A 290 -18.97 3.98 -11.09
CA ASN A 290 -19.50 5.28 -11.55
C ASN A 290 -21.02 5.39 -11.42
N GLN A 291 -21.76 4.28 -11.55
CA GLN A 291 -23.22 4.22 -11.50
C GLN A 291 -23.76 4.01 -10.10
N SER A 292 -23.04 3.26 -9.26
CA SER A 292 -23.26 3.21 -7.82
C SER A 292 -22.96 4.61 -7.30
N LYS A 293 -23.95 5.50 -7.41
CA LYS A 293 -23.91 6.88 -6.92
C LYS A 293 -23.08 6.85 -5.67
N ILE A 294 -21.94 7.57 -5.65
CA ILE A 294 -21.02 7.73 -4.53
C ILE A 294 -21.84 7.61 -3.24
N SER A 295 -21.92 6.39 -2.71
CA SER A 295 -22.81 6.10 -1.60
C SER A 295 -22.14 6.82 -0.45
N LEU A 296 -22.83 7.78 0.15
CA LEU A 296 -22.33 8.50 1.32
C LEU A 296 -22.19 7.58 2.54
N GLY A 297 -22.61 6.31 2.43
CA GLY A 297 -22.40 5.28 3.45
C GLY A 297 -20.99 4.69 3.44
N GLY A 298 -20.66 4.03 4.55
CA GLY A 298 -19.40 3.32 4.72
C GLY A 298 -19.15 2.23 3.67
N ILE A 299 -17.87 1.89 3.44
CA ILE A 299 -17.50 0.81 2.51
C ILE A 299 -17.59 -0.53 3.24
N GLY A 300 -18.52 -1.38 2.82
CA GLY A 300 -18.75 -2.70 3.42
C GLY A 300 -18.16 -3.85 2.62
N LEU A 301 -18.07 -5.04 3.24
CA LEU A 301 -17.70 -6.28 2.55
C LEU A 301 -18.54 -6.56 1.29
N PRO A 302 -19.88 -6.38 1.28
CA PRO A 302 -20.69 -6.61 0.08
C PRO A 302 -20.29 -5.74 -1.12
N GLU A 303 -19.81 -4.51 -0.87
CA GLU A 303 -19.34 -3.62 -1.94
C GLU A 303 -18.04 -4.15 -2.54
N ILE A 304 -17.08 -4.58 -1.70
CA ILE A 304 -15.82 -5.17 -2.17
C ILE A 304 -16.07 -6.48 -2.95
N LEU A 305 -16.96 -7.35 -2.46
CA LEU A 305 -17.33 -8.58 -3.15
C LEU A 305 -18.01 -8.29 -4.50
N GLN A 306 -18.84 -7.24 -4.59
CA GLN A 306 -19.46 -6.83 -5.85
C GLN A 306 -18.43 -6.28 -6.85
N ILE A 307 -17.49 -5.46 -6.40
CA ILE A 307 -16.37 -4.98 -7.25
C ILE A 307 -15.61 -6.19 -7.80
N HIS A 308 -15.19 -7.10 -6.92
CA HIS A 308 -14.47 -8.31 -7.31
C HIS A 308 -15.29 -9.19 -8.25
N HIS A 309 -16.60 -9.36 -7.99
CA HIS A 309 -17.49 -10.09 -8.87
C HIS A 309 -17.49 -9.50 -10.27
N LYS A 310 -17.61 -8.18 -10.43
CA LYS A 310 -17.59 -7.55 -11.76
C LYS A 310 -16.24 -7.74 -12.46
N VAL A 311 -15.13 -7.60 -11.73
CA VAL A 311 -13.77 -7.81 -12.26
C VAL A 311 -13.59 -9.22 -12.82
N MET A 312 -14.05 -10.24 -12.09
CA MET A 312 -13.80 -11.65 -12.44
C MET A 312 -14.94 -12.34 -13.19
N ALA A 313 -16.13 -11.73 -13.33
CA ALA A 313 -17.32 -12.39 -13.88
C ALA A 313 -17.14 -13.03 -15.27
N TYR A 314 -16.31 -12.43 -16.14
CA TYR A 314 -16.07 -12.96 -17.49
C TYR A 314 -14.86 -13.91 -17.54
N VAL A 315 -14.04 -13.93 -16.51
CA VAL A 315 -12.76 -14.64 -16.46
C VAL A 315 -12.90 -15.94 -15.67
N ASP A 316 -13.42 -15.83 -14.45
CA ASP A 316 -13.65 -16.92 -13.53
C ASP A 316 -14.97 -16.66 -12.77
N PRO A 317 -16.13 -16.95 -13.41
CA PRO A 317 -17.45 -16.72 -12.81
C PRO A 317 -17.69 -17.58 -11.55
N GLU A 318 -16.99 -18.71 -11.40
CA GLU A 318 -17.15 -19.59 -10.25
C GLU A 318 -16.60 -18.97 -8.98
N ASN A 319 -15.46 -18.28 -9.06
CA ASN A 319 -14.82 -17.61 -7.93
C ASN A 319 -15.12 -16.10 -7.85
N ALA A 320 -15.79 -15.53 -8.85
CA ALA A 320 -16.19 -14.13 -8.88
C ALA A 320 -16.99 -13.73 -7.62
N GLY A 321 -16.49 -12.73 -6.88
CA GLY A 321 -17.12 -12.23 -5.65
C GLY A 321 -17.07 -13.18 -4.45
N LYS A 322 -16.25 -14.24 -4.48
CA LYS A 322 -16.13 -15.21 -3.38
C LYS A 322 -14.74 -15.18 -2.75
N VAL A 323 -14.69 -15.18 -1.43
CA VAL A 323 -13.45 -15.33 -0.66
C VAL A 323 -12.85 -16.71 -0.92
N ARG A 324 -11.52 -16.77 -1.08
CA ARG A 324 -10.80 -18.02 -1.36
C ARG A 324 -10.86 -18.97 -0.16
N LYS A 325 -10.95 -20.27 -0.47
CA LYS A 325 -10.87 -21.36 0.52
C LYS A 325 -9.55 -22.11 0.49
N VAL A 326 -8.65 -21.70 -0.42
CA VAL A 326 -7.36 -22.34 -0.67
C VAL A 326 -6.22 -21.37 -0.40
N GLN A 327 -5.05 -21.90 -0.03
CA GLN A 327 -3.87 -21.06 0.15
C GLN A 327 -3.26 -20.71 -1.21
N VAL A 328 -2.82 -19.46 -1.34
CA VAL A 328 -2.17 -18.94 -2.54
C VAL A 328 -0.82 -18.33 -2.18
N TYR A 329 0.05 -18.16 -3.17
CA TYR A 329 1.39 -17.60 -3.02
C TYR A 329 1.60 -16.49 -4.04
N VAL A 330 2.08 -15.33 -3.59
CA VAL A 330 2.18 -14.11 -4.40
C VAL A 330 3.65 -13.70 -4.47
N GLY A 331 4.36 -14.24 -5.47
CA GLY A 331 5.81 -14.11 -5.55
C GLY A 331 6.49 -14.66 -4.29
N GLY A 332 7.23 -13.81 -3.56
CA GLY A 332 7.88 -14.17 -2.29
C GLY A 332 7.01 -13.97 -1.04
N PHE A 333 5.75 -13.54 -1.19
CA PHE A 333 4.85 -13.26 -0.08
C PHE A 333 3.81 -14.39 0.07
N THR A 334 3.57 -14.80 1.33
CA THR A 334 2.53 -15.78 1.68
C THR A 334 1.42 -15.05 2.44
N PRO A 335 0.25 -14.81 1.82
CA PRO A 335 -0.90 -14.19 2.49
C PRO A 335 -1.44 -15.04 3.66
N PRO A 336 -2.32 -14.46 4.51
CA PRO A 336 -2.99 -15.19 5.59
C PRO A 336 -3.65 -16.49 5.13
N ALA A 337 -3.66 -17.53 5.96
CA ALA A 337 -4.34 -18.78 5.63
C ALA A 337 -5.87 -18.58 5.45
N PRO A 338 -6.55 -19.39 4.63
CA PRO A 338 -7.98 -19.21 4.33
C PRO A 338 -8.89 -19.08 5.56
N GLN A 339 -8.63 -19.85 6.61
CA GLN A 339 -9.39 -19.82 7.86
C GLN A 339 -9.37 -18.48 8.61
N TYR A 340 -8.42 -17.60 8.29
CA TYR A 340 -8.28 -16.28 8.92
C TYR A 340 -8.86 -15.14 8.08
N ILE A 341 -9.17 -15.38 6.80
CA ILE A 341 -9.55 -14.30 5.88
C ILE A 341 -10.83 -13.60 6.33
N ASP A 342 -11.83 -14.34 6.83
CA ASP A 342 -13.09 -13.72 7.29
C ASP A 342 -12.84 -12.75 8.45
N CYS A 343 -11.95 -13.11 9.38
CA CYS A 343 -11.55 -12.25 10.49
C CYS A 343 -10.76 -11.03 10.00
N GLU A 344 -9.77 -11.24 9.11
CA GLU A 344 -8.96 -10.16 8.56
C GLU A 344 -9.79 -9.18 7.72
N MET A 345 -10.73 -9.67 6.92
CA MET A 345 -11.66 -8.83 6.15
C MET A 345 -12.62 -8.07 7.06
N LYS A 346 -13.11 -8.69 8.14
CA LYS A 346 -13.90 -7.98 9.14
C LYS A 346 -13.11 -6.84 9.77
N ASN A 347 -11.89 -7.11 10.25
CA ASN A 347 -11.01 -6.09 10.84
C ASN A 347 -10.68 -4.98 9.83
N PHE A 348 -10.51 -5.33 8.55
CA PHE A 348 -10.27 -4.37 7.48
C PHE A 348 -11.46 -3.46 7.24
N ILE A 349 -12.68 -4.00 7.19
CA ILE A 349 -13.91 -3.21 7.04
C ILE A 349 -14.16 -2.35 8.28
N GLU A 350 -13.96 -2.87 9.49
CA GLU A 350 -14.08 -2.08 10.72
C GLU A 350 -13.09 -0.91 10.71
N TRP A 351 -11.83 -1.16 10.35
CA TRP A 351 -10.81 -0.11 10.19
C TRP A 351 -11.22 0.93 9.13
N LEU A 352 -11.70 0.52 7.96
CA LEU A 352 -12.11 1.45 6.88
C LEU A 352 -13.22 2.43 7.30
N ASN A 353 -14.04 2.05 8.28
CA ASN A 353 -15.20 2.82 8.73
C ASN A 353 -15.02 3.40 10.14
N ASP A 354 -13.85 3.22 10.74
CA ASP A 354 -13.52 3.74 12.06
C ASP A 354 -13.39 5.27 12.03
N TYR A 355 -13.80 5.93 13.12
CA TYR A 355 -13.83 7.39 13.20
C TYR A 355 -12.44 8.01 13.00
N ASP A 356 -11.41 7.47 13.65
CA ASP A 356 -10.04 8.00 13.56
C ASP A 356 -9.47 7.77 12.15
N THR A 357 -9.80 6.64 11.54
CA THR A 357 -9.39 6.31 10.17
C THR A 357 -10.03 7.25 9.14
N LEU A 358 -11.29 7.65 9.36
CA LEU A 358 -11.97 8.63 8.50
C LEU A 358 -11.41 10.06 8.63
N GLN A 359 -10.64 10.36 9.68
CA GLN A 359 -9.91 11.62 9.81
C GLN A 359 -8.54 11.61 9.11
N MET A 360 -8.08 10.45 8.63
CA MET A 360 -6.82 10.36 7.89
C MET A 360 -6.91 11.13 6.58
N ASP A 361 -5.75 11.53 6.06
CA ASP A 361 -5.66 12.08 4.72
C ASP A 361 -6.25 11.08 3.69
N PRO A 362 -7.19 11.49 2.83
CA PRO A 362 -7.80 10.61 1.83
C PRO A 362 -6.83 9.84 0.93
N VAL A 363 -5.69 10.42 0.57
CA VAL A 363 -4.70 9.78 -0.31
C VAL A 363 -3.93 8.72 0.47
N GLU A 364 -3.61 9.00 1.73
CA GLU A 364 -3.03 8.01 2.64
C GLU A 364 -4.02 6.87 2.90
N LEU A 365 -5.27 7.19 3.24
CA LEU A 365 -6.33 6.21 3.46
C LEU A 365 -6.49 5.29 2.24
N ALA A 366 -6.54 5.85 1.04
CA ALA A 366 -6.66 5.09 -0.19
C ALA A 366 -5.44 4.16 -0.43
N ALA A 367 -4.22 4.66 -0.20
CA ALA A 367 -3.00 3.87 -0.32
C ALA A 367 -2.95 2.73 0.71
N ILE A 368 -3.32 2.98 1.96
CA ILE A 368 -3.30 1.96 3.02
C ILE A 368 -4.41 0.95 2.80
N ALA A 369 -5.60 1.38 2.36
CA ALA A 369 -6.70 0.48 2.01
C ALA A 369 -6.31 -0.46 0.87
N HIS A 370 -5.68 0.09 -0.17
CA HIS A 370 -5.09 -0.70 -1.26
C HIS A 370 -4.11 -1.75 -0.71
N TYR A 371 -3.11 -1.31 0.06
CA TYR A 371 -2.10 -2.20 0.63
C TYR A 371 -2.72 -3.31 1.48
N LYS A 372 -3.61 -2.96 2.40
CA LYS A 372 -4.28 -3.92 3.30
C LYS A 372 -5.04 -4.98 2.52
N LEU A 373 -5.81 -4.60 1.49
CA LEU A 373 -6.54 -5.57 0.68
C LEU A 373 -5.61 -6.51 -0.10
N VAL A 374 -4.52 -5.97 -0.68
CA VAL A 374 -3.50 -6.78 -1.36
C VAL A 374 -2.79 -7.74 -0.40
N PHE A 375 -2.50 -7.28 0.83
CA PHE A 375 -1.85 -8.07 1.86
C PHE A 375 -2.74 -9.21 2.37
N ILE A 376 -4.01 -8.95 2.66
CA ILE A 376 -4.98 -9.98 3.07
C ILE A 376 -5.18 -10.98 1.94
N HIS A 377 -5.20 -10.49 0.70
CA HIS A 377 -5.33 -11.28 -0.52
C HIS A 377 -6.56 -12.22 -0.46
N PRO A 378 -7.78 -11.69 -0.29
CA PRO A 378 -8.95 -12.50 0.05
C PRO A 378 -9.48 -13.35 -1.11
N PHE A 379 -9.07 -13.11 -2.35
CA PHE A 379 -9.58 -13.80 -3.53
C PHE A 379 -8.52 -14.72 -4.16
N VAL A 380 -8.94 -15.67 -4.99
CA VAL A 380 -8.02 -16.58 -5.71
C VAL A 380 -7.19 -15.80 -6.75
N ASP A 381 -7.85 -14.90 -7.49
CA ASP A 381 -7.25 -13.95 -8.43
C ASP A 381 -8.06 -12.62 -8.35
N GLY A 382 -7.62 -11.57 -9.03
CA GLY A 382 -8.34 -10.29 -9.12
C GLY A 382 -8.05 -9.34 -7.96
N ASN A 383 -7.18 -9.71 -7.01
CA ASN A 383 -6.85 -8.91 -5.82
C ASN A 383 -6.24 -7.55 -6.17
N GLY A 384 -5.24 -7.50 -7.05
CA GLY A 384 -4.58 -6.25 -7.46
C GLY A 384 -5.56 -5.29 -8.16
N ARG A 385 -6.34 -5.81 -9.12
CA ARG A 385 -7.37 -5.05 -9.84
C ARG A 385 -8.43 -4.50 -8.89
N THR A 386 -8.93 -5.33 -7.98
CA THR A 386 -9.93 -4.92 -6.97
C THR A 386 -9.37 -3.89 -6.00
N ALA A 387 -8.12 -4.03 -5.55
CA ALA A 387 -7.48 -3.05 -4.66
C ALA A 387 -7.28 -1.69 -5.32
N ARG A 388 -6.89 -1.64 -6.60
CA ARG A 388 -6.77 -0.37 -7.36
C ARG A 388 -8.13 0.28 -7.59
N LEU A 389 -9.18 -0.51 -7.82
CA LEU A 389 -10.55 -0.02 -7.91
C LEU A 389 -11.07 0.52 -6.56
N LEU A 390 -10.80 -0.17 -5.45
CA LEU A 390 -11.15 0.29 -4.10
C LEU A 390 -10.43 1.61 -3.74
N MET A 391 -9.14 1.70 -4.05
CA MET A 391 -8.36 2.93 -3.92
C MET A 391 -9.01 4.09 -4.68
N ASN A 392 -9.37 3.87 -5.95
CA ASN A 392 -10.02 4.89 -6.78
C ASN A 392 -11.43 5.24 -6.28
N LEU A 393 -12.17 4.29 -5.70
CA LEU A 393 -13.44 4.57 -5.04
C LEU A 393 -13.23 5.55 -3.88
N ILE A 394 -12.27 5.28 -2.98
CA ILE A 394 -11.96 6.15 -1.84
C ILE A 394 -11.55 7.55 -2.33
N LEU A 395 -10.60 7.64 -3.27
CA LEU A 395 -10.15 8.91 -3.83
C LEU A 395 -11.29 9.70 -4.48
N SER A 396 -12.15 9.03 -5.26
CA SER A 396 -13.30 9.66 -5.92
C SER A 396 -14.34 10.18 -4.93
N ARG A 397 -14.57 9.47 -3.81
CA ARG A 397 -15.44 9.93 -2.72
C ARG A 397 -14.89 11.18 -2.03
N SER A 398 -13.57 11.34 -1.99
CA SER A 398 -12.87 12.53 -1.50
C SER A 398 -12.60 13.60 -2.58
N GLY A 399 -13.16 13.39 -3.78
CA GLY A 399 -13.19 14.34 -4.90
C GLY A 399 -11.89 14.46 -5.69
N PHE A 400 -10.96 13.52 -5.51
CA PHE A 400 -9.86 13.34 -6.45
C PHE A 400 -10.36 12.62 -7.72
N PRO A 401 -9.75 12.87 -8.90
CA PRO A 401 -10.01 12.04 -10.07
C PRO A 401 -9.49 10.60 -9.84
N PRO A 402 -10.06 9.58 -10.50
CA PRO A 402 -9.50 8.23 -10.49
C PRO A 402 -8.05 8.26 -10.97
N ILE A 403 -7.15 7.66 -10.19
CA ILE A 403 -5.72 7.65 -10.53
C ILE A 403 -5.38 6.44 -11.38
N ILE A 404 -4.28 6.58 -12.11
CA ILE A 404 -3.73 5.55 -12.98
C ILE A 404 -2.34 5.21 -12.46
N ILE A 405 -2.07 3.92 -12.25
CA ILE A 405 -0.71 3.42 -12.02
C ILE A 405 -0.20 2.94 -13.39
N PRO A 406 0.72 3.66 -14.04
CA PRO A 406 1.19 3.29 -15.37
C PRO A 406 1.91 1.94 -15.38
N LEU A 407 1.90 1.25 -16.52
CA LEU A 407 2.58 -0.04 -16.69
C LEU A 407 4.08 0.11 -16.53
N GLU A 408 4.61 1.24 -16.95
CA GLU A 408 6.01 1.63 -16.88
C GLU A 408 6.50 1.70 -15.42
N GLU A 409 5.59 1.97 -14.48
CA GLU A 409 5.86 2.03 -13.04
C GLU A 409 5.67 0.67 -12.35
N ARG A 410 5.41 -0.42 -13.08
CA ARG A 410 5.16 -1.77 -12.52
C ARG A 410 6.23 -2.19 -11.51
N LEU A 411 7.50 -2.02 -11.86
CA LEU A 411 8.62 -2.39 -10.99
C LEU A 411 8.62 -1.57 -9.69
N ASN A 412 8.36 -0.27 -9.79
CA ASN A 412 8.32 0.64 -8.66
C ASN A 412 7.11 0.38 -7.75
N TYR A 413 5.95 0.08 -8.34
CA TYR A 413 4.74 -0.33 -7.63
C TYR A 413 4.97 -1.60 -6.78
N TYR A 414 5.53 -2.66 -7.37
CA TYR A 414 5.82 -3.88 -6.61
C TYR A 414 6.95 -3.71 -5.60
N LYS A 415 7.96 -2.87 -5.91
CA LYS A 415 9.03 -2.54 -4.96
C LYS A 415 8.47 -1.87 -3.70
N THR A 416 7.63 -0.86 -3.85
CA THR A 416 7.04 -0.13 -2.71
C THR A 416 6.06 -1.00 -1.90
N LEU A 417 5.33 -1.92 -2.54
CA LEU A 417 4.54 -2.94 -1.82
C LEU A 417 5.42 -3.92 -1.01
N LYS A 418 6.58 -4.30 -1.55
CA LYS A 418 7.55 -5.12 -0.81
C LYS A 418 8.11 -4.38 0.40
N GLU A 419 8.44 -3.11 0.25
CA GLU A 419 8.89 -2.25 1.37
C GLU A 419 7.80 -2.11 2.44
N ALA A 420 6.53 -2.02 2.03
CA ALA A 420 5.40 -2.04 2.95
C ALA A 420 5.28 -3.37 3.72
N ASN A 421 5.50 -4.52 3.07
CA ASN A 421 5.57 -5.82 3.74
C ASN A 421 6.74 -5.94 4.72
N ASP A 422 7.87 -5.28 4.41
CA ASP A 422 9.03 -5.20 5.29
C ASP A 422 8.80 -4.22 6.46
N GLY A 423 7.67 -3.48 6.47
CA GLY A 423 7.20 -2.69 7.60
C GLY A 423 7.22 -1.17 7.43
N ASP A 424 7.49 -0.65 6.23
CA ASP A 424 7.41 0.78 5.95
C ASP A 424 6.47 1.08 4.78
N LEU A 425 5.29 1.62 5.08
CA LEU A 425 4.28 1.97 4.07
C LEU A 425 4.56 3.32 3.38
N ARG A 426 5.43 4.18 3.95
CA ARG A 426 5.62 5.55 3.47
C ARG A 426 6.07 5.60 2.00
N PRO A 427 6.99 4.73 1.52
CA PRO A 427 7.32 4.67 0.10
C PRO A 427 6.11 4.41 -0.80
N PHE A 428 5.20 3.51 -0.40
CA PHE A 428 3.98 3.22 -1.15
C PHE A 428 3.00 4.40 -1.14
N ILE A 429 2.83 5.06 0.01
CA ILE A 429 2.01 6.28 0.13
C ILE A 429 2.55 7.39 -0.78
N ARG A 430 3.85 7.67 -0.73
CA ARG A 430 4.51 8.66 -1.62
C ARG A 430 4.34 8.31 -3.09
N PHE A 431 4.41 7.03 -3.44
CA PHE A 431 4.17 6.56 -4.79
C PHE A 431 2.73 6.88 -5.25
N ILE A 432 1.73 6.64 -4.40
CA ILE A 432 0.33 6.98 -4.71
C ILE A 432 0.12 8.49 -4.79
N ILE A 433 0.72 9.29 -3.89
CA ILE A 433 0.72 10.76 -3.98
C ILE A 433 1.29 11.20 -5.34
N GLN A 434 2.41 10.62 -5.78
CA GLN A 434 3.02 10.96 -7.06
C GLN A 434 2.13 10.60 -8.26
N GLN A 435 1.48 9.43 -8.27
CA GLN A 435 0.54 9.09 -9.35
C GLN A 435 -0.71 9.99 -9.34
N THR A 436 -1.16 10.40 -8.15
CA THR A 436 -2.28 11.34 -7.99
C THR A 436 -1.90 12.72 -8.53
N ASP A 437 -0.70 13.20 -8.22
CA ASP A 437 -0.15 14.46 -8.72
C ASP A 437 -0.08 14.48 -10.25
N LYS A 438 0.48 13.41 -10.86
CA LYS A 438 0.55 13.25 -12.32
C LYS A 438 -0.85 13.26 -12.96
N THR A 439 -1.82 12.59 -12.34
CA THR A 439 -3.21 12.53 -12.84
C THR A 439 -3.85 13.92 -12.78
N LEU A 440 -3.72 14.65 -11.67
CA LEU A 440 -4.23 16.02 -11.54
C LEU A 440 -3.58 16.96 -12.57
N GLN A 441 -2.26 16.89 -12.72
CA GLN A 441 -1.51 17.69 -13.68
C GLN A 441 -2.00 17.46 -15.11
N TYR A 442 -2.24 16.20 -15.50
CA TYR A 442 -2.77 15.86 -16.82
C TYR A 442 -4.12 16.57 -17.12
N PHE A 443 -5.03 16.60 -16.15
CA PHE A 443 -6.32 17.29 -16.32
C PHE A 443 -6.16 18.81 -16.43
N ILE A 444 -5.28 19.40 -15.61
CA ILE A 444 -5.00 20.84 -15.63
C ILE A 444 -4.40 21.23 -16.99
N ASP A 445 -3.35 20.54 -17.43
CA ASP A 445 -2.64 20.85 -18.68
C ASP A 445 -3.57 20.68 -19.89
N THR A 446 -4.29 19.56 -19.96
CA THR A 446 -5.19 19.26 -21.09
C THR A 446 -6.31 20.29 -21.22
N THR A 447 -6.76 20.88 -20.11
CA THR A 447 -7.85 21.86 -20.15
C THR A 447 -7.33 23.28 -20.39
N ALA A 448 -6.15 23.65 -19.86
CA ALA A 448 -5.50 24.91 -20.13
C ALA A 448 -5.13 25.08 -21.61
N THR A 449 -4.45 24.10 -22.22
CA THR A 449 -4.01 24.18 -23.63
C THR A 449 -5.17 24.28 -24.63
N ASN A 450 -6.36 23.78 -24.28
CA ASN A 450 -7.54 23.90 -25.14
C ASN A 450 -8.25 25.25 -24.98
N LEU A 451 -8.20 25.89 -23.81
CA LEU A 451 -8.72 27.26 -23.64
C LEU A 451 -7.94 28.25 -24.51
N GLU A 452 -6.61 28.18 -24.51
CA GLU A 452 -5.78 29.04 -25.38
C GLU A 452 -6.10 28.84 -26.86
N LYS A 453 -6.35 27.60 -27.30
CA LYS A 453 -6.71 27.28 -28.69
C LYS A 453 -8.13 27.72 -29.06
N ASP A 454 -9.07 27.64 -28.13
CA ASP A 454 -10.45 28.08 -28.36
C ASP A 454 -10.53 29.62 -28.35
N GLU A 455 -9.77 30.31 -27.49
CA GLU A 455 -9.61 31.79 -27.50
C GLU A 455 -8.90 32.29 -28.77
N LEU A 456 -7.88 31.57 -29.26
CA LEU A 456 -7.23 31.85 -30.54
C LEU A 456 -8.18 31.66 -31.73
N LYS A 457 -9.11 30.70 -31.67
CA LYS A 457 -10.11 30.51 -32.72
C LYS A 457 -11.21 31.58 -32.68
N GLU A 458 -11.69 31.94 -31.50
CA GLU A 458 -12.68 33.01 -31.35
C GLU A 458 -12.12 34.37 -31.80
N SER A 459 -10.87 34.69 -31.44
CA SER A 459 -10.21 35.92 -31.92
C SER A 459 -9.96 35.93 -33.44
N GLN A 460 -9.74 34.77 -34.07
CA GLN A 460 -9.63 34.63 -35.53
C GLN A 460 -10.98 34.64 -36.26
N LEU A 461 -12.10 34.43 -35.56
CA LEU A 461 -13.46 34.53 -36.10
C LEU A 461 -14.04 35.95 -35.99
N ILE A 462 -13.44 36.80 -35.16
CA ILE A 462 -13.84 38.20 -34.93
C ILE A 462 -13.08 39.16 -35.88
N HIS A 463 -12.00 38.70 -36.52
CA HIS A 463 -11.28 39.40 -37.59
C HIS A 463 -11.65 38.83 -38.96
#